data_AF-A0A401ICR8-F1
#
_entry.id   AF-A0A401ICR8-F1
#
_cell.length_a   1.000
_cell.length_b   1.000
_cell.length_c   1.000
_cell.angle_alpha   90.00
_cell.angle_beta   90.00
_cell.angle_gamma   90.00
#
_symmetry.space_group_name_H-M   'P 1'
#
loop_
_entity.id
_entity.type
_entity.pdbx_description
1 polymer ?
#
loop_
_entity_poly.entity_id
_entity_poly.type
_entity_poly.pdbx_seq_one_letter_code
_entity_poly.pdbx_strand_id
1 'polypeptide(L)' 'MVQIINSLPTPETVADLKTKIRRLNSQAGQSKMDLHDLAEGLPTDYETLLEQAQKTYDIYRELDQLKQQLKQWEETL' A
#
# COMPACT_ATOMS: atom_id res chain seq x y z
N MET A 1 -5.10 -4.69 9.44
CA MET A 1 -4.74 -6.06 9.00
C MET A 1 -5.47 -6.34 7.70
N VAL A 2 -4.75 -6.65 6.62
CA VAL A 2 -5.36 -7.04 5.35
C VAL A 2 -5.89 -8.45 5.53
N GLN A 3 -7.20 -8.62 5.44
CA GLN A 3 -7.78 -9.96 5.35
C GLN A 3 -7.51 -10.49 3.94
N ILE A 4 -6.56 -11.43 3.82
CA ILE A 4 -6.45 -12.25 2.62
C ILE A 4 -7.71 -13.10 2.58
N ILE A 5 -8.58 -12.80 1.62
CA ILE A 5 -9.86 -13.49 1.47
C ILE A 5 -9.57 -14.82 0.78
N ASN A 6 -9.73 -15.93 1.50
CA ASN A 6 -9.60 -17.30 0.98
C ASN A 6 -10.82 -17.74 0.13
N SER A 7 -11.59 -16.79 -0.43
CA SER A 7 -12.70 -17.08 -1.33
C SER A 7 -12.19 -17.23 -2.77
N LEU A 8 -12.83 -18.12 -3.54
CA LEU A 8 -12.56 -18.26 -4.98
C LEU A 8 -12.73 -16.90 -5.68
N PRO A 9 -11.74 -16.45 -6.47
CA PRO A 9 -11.83 -15.15 -7.13
C PRO A 9 -12.89 -15.18 -8.24
N THR A 10 -13.71 -14.14 -8.29
CA THR A 10 -14.61 -13.84 -9.42
C THR A 10 -14.10 -12.63 -10.21
N PRO A 11 -14.51 -12.44 -11.48
CA PRO A 11 -14.14 -11.26 -12.25
C PRO A 11 -14.45 -9.93 -11.55
N GLU A 12 -15.57 -9.87 -10.80
CA GLU A 12 -15.97 -8.70 -10.01
C GLU A 12 -14.99 -8.44 -8.87
N THR A 13 -14.67 -9.46 -8.05
CA THR A 13 -13.71 -9.29 -6.93
C THR A 13 -12.30 -8.93 -7.40
N VAL A 14 -11.89 -9.40 -8.59
CA VAL A 14 -10.60 -9.01 -9.21
C VAL A 14 -10.62 -7.54 -9.64
N ALA A 15 -11.73 -7.06 -10.22
CA ALA A 15 -11.88 -5.65 -10.58
C ALA A 15 -11.85 -4.73 -9.34
N ASP A 16 -12.51 -5.14 -8.26
CA ASP A 16 -12.48 -4.44 -6.97
C ASP A 16 -11.06 -4.39 -6.39
N LEU A 17 -10.34 -5.51 -6.41
CA LEU A 17 -8.95 -5.59 -5.94
C LEU A 17 -8.03 -4.67 -6.75
N LYS A 18 -8.16 -4.63 -8.08
CA LYS A 18 -7.42 -3.70 -8.95
C LYS A 18 -7.70 -2.25 -8.59
N THR A 19 -8.97 -1.91 -8.32
CA THR A 19 -9.37 -0.56 -7.91
C THR A 19 -8.75 -0.19 -6.56
N LYS A 20 -8.77 -1.10 -5.59
CA LYS A 20 -8.11 -0.91 -4.29
C LYS A 20 -6.61 -0.69 -4.44
N ILE A 21 -5.93 -1.52 -5.22
CA ILE A 21 -4.48 -1.39 -5.50
C ILE A 21 -4.16 -0.04 -6.13
N ARG A 22 -4.96 0.43 -7.10
CA ARG A 22 -4.75 1.74 -7.74
C ARG A 22 -4.81 2.87 -6.72
N ARG A 23 -5.85 2.89 -5.87
CA ARG A 23 -6.01 3.89 -4.81
C ARG A 23 -4.83 3.85 -3.84
N LEU A 24 -4.45 2.66 -3.40
CA LEU A 24 -3.36 2.49 -2.44
C LEU A 24 -2.01 2.90 -3.03
N ASN A 25 -1.78 2.68 -4.33
CA ASN A 25 -0.58 3.10 -5.03
C ASN A 25 -0.43 4.64 -5.05
N SER A 26 -1.53 5.37 -5.27
CA SER A 26 -1.53 6.84 -5.16
C SER A 26 -1.20 7.30 -3.73
N GLN A 27 -1.79 6.65 -2.72
CA GLN A 27 -1.52 6.97 -1.32
C GLN A 27 -0.08 6.64 -0.90
N ALA A 28 0.48 5.52 -1.38
CA ALA A 28 1.87 5.15 -1.15
C ALA A 28 2.83 6.17 -1.79
N GLY A 29 2.51 6.64 -2.99
CA GLY A 29 3.23 7.71 -3.66
C GLY A 29 3.25 9.01 -2.86
N GLN A 30 2.12 9.41 -2.28
CA GLN A 30 2.05 10.59 -1.40
C GLN A 30 2.89 10.40 -0.15
N SER A 31 2.72 9.28 0.56
CA SER A 31 3.47 9.00 1.79
C SER A 31 4.98 8.97 1.57
N LYS A 32 5.42 8.50 0.39
CA LYS A 32 6.83 8.58 -0.04
C LYS A 32 7.32 10.02 -0.14
N MET A 33 6.54 10.92 -0.73
CA MET A 33 6.92 12.32 -0.86
C MET A 33 6.91 13.02 0.49
N ASP A 34 5.90 12.76 1.33
CA ASP A 34 5.84 13.32 2.67
C ASP A 34 7.07 12.91 3.51
N LEU A 35 7.51 11.65 3.42
CA LEU A 35 8.72 11.17 4.11
C LEU A 35 10.00 11.79 3.53
N HIS A 36 10.06 11.96 2.21
CA HIS A 36 11.16 12.63 1.53
C HIS A 36 11.30 14.08 2.02
N ASP A 37 10.21 14.84 2.01
CA ASP A 37 10.20 16.25 2.40
C ASP A 37 10.52 16.41 3.90
N LEU A 38 10.03 15.50 4.74
CA LEU A 38 10.40 15.44 6.16
C LEU A 38 11.91 15.23 6.35
N ALA A 39 12.52 14.32 5.57
CA ALA A 39 13.95 14.04 5.67
C ALA A 39 14.81 15.21 5.16
N GLU A 40 14.37 15.92 4.11
CA GLU A 40 15.05 17.13 3.62
C GLU A 40 15.00 18.28 4.65
N GLY A 41 13.92 18.36 5.43
CA GLY A 41 13.67 19.46 6.39
C GLY A 41 14.39 19.35 7.74
N LEU A 42 15.14 18.28 8.00
CA LEU A 42 15.79 18.05 9.28
C LEU A 42 16.78 19.18 9.65
N PRO A 43 16.86 19.58 10.95
CA PRO A 43 16.31 18.90 12.12
C PRO A 43 14.84 19.24 12.44
N THR A 44 14.15 20.02 11.60
CA THR A 44 12.72 20.35 11.81
C THR A 44 11.89 19.06 11.84
N ASP A 45 10.94 18.98 12.78
CA ASP A 45 9.98 17.88 12.94
C ASP A 45 10.60 16.47 13.09
N TYR A 46 11.86 16.37 13.53
CA TYR A 46 12.56 15.08 13.68
C TYR A 46 11.83 14.09 14.59
N GLU A 47 11.00 14.56 15.53
CA GLU A 47 10.18 13.74 16.41
C GLU A 47 9.16 12.89 15.64
N THR A 48 8.75 13.33 14.45
CA THR A 48 7.75 12.65 13.61
C THR A 48 8.35 11.61 12.69
N LEU A 49 9.69 11.52 12.59
CA LEU A 49 10.40 10.68 11.63
C LEU A 49 10.01 9.20 11.71
N LEU A 50 9.92 8.66 12.93
CA LEU A 50 9.54 7.25 13.13
C LEU A 50 8.08 7.00 12.73
N GLU A 51 7.18 7.92 13.05
CA GLU A 51 5.77 7.81 12.69
C GLU A 51 5.59 7.85 11.17
N GLN A 52 6.23 8.81 10.50
CA GLN A 52 6.10 8.96 9.06
C GLN A 52 6.74 7.78 8.32
N ALA A 53 7.91 7.32 8.75
CA ALA A 53 8.55 6.12 8.21
C ALA A 53 7.67 4.86 8.39
N GLN A 54 7.06 4.68 9.56
CA GLN A 54 6.17 3.55 9.83
C GLN A 54 4.93 3.59 8.92
N LYS A 55 4.29 4.76 8.78
CA LYS A 55 3.16 4.94 7.85
C LYS A 55 3.53 4.61 6.41
N THR A 56 4.69 5.08 5.94
CA THR A 56 5.19 4.77 4.60
C THR A 56 5.46 3.28 4.44
N TYR A 57 6.09 2.64 5.42
CA TYR A 57 6.32 1.20 5.38
C TYR A 57 5.01 0.40 5.30
N ASP A 58 4.04 0.70 6.17
CA ASP A 58 2.80 -0.06 6.26
C ASP A 58 1.99 0.01 4.96
N ILE A 59 1.95 1.17 4.31
CA ILE A 59 1.21 1.32 3.06
C ILE A 59 1.88 0.60 1.89
N TYR A 60 3.21 0.61 1.81
CA TYR A 60 3.95 -0.15 0.80
C TYR A 60 3.83 -1.66 1.04
N ARG A 61 3.86 -2.09 2.30
CA ARG A 61 3.64 -3.48 2.67
C ARG A 61 2.25 -3.97 2.29
N GLU A 62 1.19 -3.21 2.59
CA GLU A 62 -0.17 -3.56 2.16
C GLU A 62 -0.27 -3.61 0.63
N LEU A 63 0.35 -2.65 -0.08
CA LEU A 63 0.35 -2.61 -1.54
C LEU A 63 1.01 -3.85 -2.16
N ASP A 64 2.13 -4.29 -1.61
CA ASP A 64 2.82 -5.50 -2.03
C ASP A 64 1.95 -6.75 -1.81
N GLN A 65 1.36 -6.89 -0.62
CA GLN A 65 0.47 -8.01 -0.29
C GLN A 65 -0.73 -8.10 -1.24
N LEU A 66 -1.38 -6.97 -1.55
CA LEU A 66 -2.52 -6.96 -2.46
C LEU A 66 -2.12 -7.26 -3.91
N LYS A 67 -0.94 -6.81 -4.36
CA LYS A 67 -0.41 -7.16 -5.69
C LYS A 67 -0.11 -8.65 -5.81
N GLN A 68 0.44 -9.26 -4.76
CA GLN A 68 0.67 -10.70 -4.71
C GLN A 68 -0.66 -11.47 -4.76
N GLN A 69 -1.66 -11.04 -3.99
CA GLN A 69 -2.99 -11.63 -4.02
C GLN A 69 -3.64 -11.50 -5.40
N LEU A 70 -3.54 -10.33 -6.05
CA LEU A 70 -4.07 -10.12 -7.39
C LEU A 70 -3.44 -11.09 -8.39
N LYS A 71 -2.11 -11.24 -8.36
CA LYS A 71 -1.40 -12.18 -9.23
C LYS A 71 -1.91 -13.61 -9.03
N GLN A 72 -2.04 -14.06 -7.79
CA GLN A 72 -2.58 -15.40 -7.48
C GLN A 72 -4.00 -15.60 -7.99
N TRP A 73 -4.84 -14.57 -7.87
CA TRP A 73 -6.23 -14.62 -8.33
C TRP A 73 -6.34 -14.66 -9.86
N GLU A 74 -5.50 -13.89 -10.57
CA GLU A 74 -5.44 -13.89 -12.03
C GLU A 74 -4.91 -15.21 -12.61
N GLU A 75 -4.08 -15.96 -11.87
CA GLU A 75 -3.61 -17.30 -12.27
C GLU A 75 -4.65 -18.41 -12.03
N THR A 76 -5.63 -18.17 -11.15
CA THR A 76 -6.63 -19.17 -10.75
C THR A 76 -7.95 -19.07 -11.55
N LEU A 77 -8.18 -17.93 -12.20
CA LEU A 77 -9.36 -17.63 -13.05
C LEU A 77 -9.13 -18.05 -14.51
#